data_AF-Q72CY9-F1
#
_entry.id   AF-Q72CY9-F1
#
_cell.length_a   1.000
_cell.length_b   1.000
_cell.length_c   1.000
_cell.angle_alpha   90.00
_cell.angle_beta   90.00
_cell.angle_gamma   90.00
#
_symmetry.space_group_name_H-M   'P 1'
#
loop_
_entity.id
_entity.type
_entity.pdbx_description
1 polymer ?
#
loop_
_entity_poly.entity_id
_entity_poly.type
_entity_poly.pdbx_seq_one_letter_code
_entity_poly.pdbx_strand_id
1 'polypeptide(L)'
;MNVMTTRRRQCGAARAKMRFRIREELERRGLTMTSLAAQIGVCNQAVSKTISGMTHSPRVLQALREIGVPEKYLCDPAKFEEVTEGKVA
;
A
#
# COMPACT_ATOMS: atom_id res chain seq x y z
N MET A 1 -0.49 -19.99 -17.42
CA MET A 1 -0.21 -19.52 -16.04
C MET A 1 -0.77 -18.11 -15.88
N ASN A 2 -1.59 -17.87 -14.86
CA ASN A 2 -2.44 -16.67 -14.75
C ASN A 2 -1.61 -15.42 -14.38
N VAL A 3 -1.31 -14.57 -15.37
CA VAL A 3 -0.43 -13.39 -15.28
C VAL A 3 -0.86 -12.40 -14.18
N MET A 4 -2.14 -12.37 -13.86
CA MET A 4 -2.76 -11.43 -12.90
C MET A 4 -2.41 -11.74 -11.43
N THR A 5 -2.25 -13.02 -11.07
CA THR A 5 -1.87 -13.45 -9.71
C THR A 5 -0.42 -13.08 -9.40
N THR A 6 0.44 -13.15 -10.41
CA THR A 6 1.87 -12.78 -10.31
C THR A 6 2.02 -11.28 -10.00
N ARG A 7 1.23 -10.41 -10.64
CA ARG A 7 1.27 -8.96 -10.44
C ARG A 7 0.91 -8.56 -9.01
N ARG A 8 -0.20 -9.07 -8.46
CA ARG A 8 -0.58 -8.78 -7.06
C ARG A 8 0.50 -9.23 -6.08
N ARG A 9 1.04 -10.44 -6.25
CA ARG A 9 2.14 -10.95 -5.41
C ARG A 9 3.40 -10.09 -5.48
N GLN A 10 3.78 -9.62 -6.67
CA GLN A 10 4.92 -8.71 -6.85
C GLN A 10 4.69 -7.37 -6.15
N CYS A 11 3.51 -6.77 -6.27
CA CYS A 11 3.16 -5.54 -5.57
C CYS A 11 3.20 -5.73 -4.04
N GLY A 12 2.70 -6.87 -3.54
CA GLY A 12 2.77 -7.22 -2.12
C GLY A 12 4.22 -7.31 -1.64
N ALA A 13 5.07 -8.05 -2.37
CA ALA A 13 6.49 -8.16 -2.05
C ALA A 13 7.23 -6.81 -2.08
N ALA A 14 6.94 -5.95 -3.07
CA ALA A 14 7.52 -4.62 -3.17
C ALA A 14 7.13 -3.74 -1.97
N ARG A 15 5.85 -3.74 -1.58
CA ARG A 15 5.37 -3.02 -0.41
C ARG A 15 5.99 -3.53 0.88
N ALA A 16 6.15 -4.84 1.03
CA ALA A 16 6.78 -5.46 2.19
C ALA A 16 8.23 -4.97 2.39
N LYS A 17 8.96 -4.67 1.30
CA LYS A 17 10.30 -4.05 1.37
C LYS A 17 10.22 -2.61 1.89
N MET A 18 9.18 -1.87 1.52
CA MET A 18 8.95 -0.48 1.94
C MET A 18 8.20 -0.34 3.27
N ARG A 19 7.87 -1.44 3.95
CA ARG A 19 7.06 -1.44 5.18
C ARG A 19 7.59 -0.51 6.27
N PHE A 20 8.91 -0.41 6.42
CA PHE A 20 9.52 0.45 7.42
C PHE A 20 9.38 1.92 7.04
N ARG A 21 9.50 2.27 5.76
CA ARG A 21 9.21 3.63 5.28
C ARG A 21 7.76 4.02 5.51
N ILE A 22 6.82 3.10 5.26
CA ILE A 22 5.39 3.34 5.56
C ILE A 22 5.19 3.59 7.07
N ARG A 23 5.86 2.82 7.92
CA ARG A 23 5.79 3.00 9.39
C ARG A 23 6.41 4.32 9.85
N GLU A 24 7.56 4.71 9.29
CA GLU A 24 8.17 6.01 9.57
C GLU A 24 7.25 7.18 9.19
N GLU A 25 6.54 7.09 8.05
CA GLU A 25 5.57 8.12 7.66
C GLU A 25 4.36 8.17 8.60
N LEU A 26 3.91 7.03 9.11
CA LEU A 26 2.87 6.99 10.15
C LEU A 26 3.37 7.65 11.44
N GLU A 27 4.57 7.28 11.88
CA GLU A 27 5.19 7.79 13.11
C GLU A 27 5.46 9.30 13.05
N ARG A 28 5.98 9.80 11.92
CA ARG A 28 6.18 11.24 11.68
C ARG A 28 4.88 12.04 11.83
N ARG A 29 3.72 11.39 11.64
CA ARG A 29 2.39 11.98 11.74
C ARG A 29 1.70 11.68 13.07
N GLY A 30 2.41 11.07 14.03
CA GLY A 30 1.88 10.69 15.34
C GLY A 30 0.86 9.55 15.27
N LEU A 31 0.86 8.76 14.20
CA LEU A 31 -0.09 7.68 13.98
C LEU A 31 0.56 6.32 14.21
N THR A 32 -0.19 5.44 14.87
CA THR A 32 0.09 4.00 14.95
C THR A 32 -0.81 3.23 13.98
N MET A 33 -0.41 2.01 13.61
CA MET A 33 -1.28 1.12 12.82
C MET A 33 -2.64 0.88 13.50
N THR A 34 -2.69 0.85 14.83
CA THR A 34 -3.94 0.70 15.60
C THR A 34 -4.80 1.94 15.49
N SER A 35 -4.22 3.14 15.65
CA SER A 35 -4.98 4.39 15.51
C SER A 35 -5.51 4.59 14.09
N LEU A 36 -4.74 4.21 13.06
CA LEU A 36 -5.20 4.23 11.68
C LEU A 36 -6.35 3.25 11.47
N ALA A 37 -6.23 2.03 12.00
CA ALA A 37 -7.25 1.00 11.91
C ALA A 37 -8.58 1.46 12.54
N ALA A 38 -8.51 2.08 13.72
CA ALA A 38 -9.66 2.64 14.42
C ALA A 38 -10.32 3.77 13.60
N GLN A 39 -9.54 4.71 13.06
CA GLN A 39 -10.06 5.81 12.24
C GLN A 39 -10.83 5.33 11.02
N ILE A 40 -10.35 4.27 10.36
CA ILE A 40 -10.98 3.76 9.14
C ILE A 40 -11.91 2.58 9.39
N GLY A 41 -12.18 2.20 10.64
CA GLY A 41 -13.13 1.15 11.00
C GLY A 41 -12.72 -0.26 10.55
N VAL A 42 -11.43 -0.61 10.63
CA VAL A 42 -10.92 -1.95 10.34
C VAL A 42 -10.13 -2.50 11.52
N CYS A 43 -9.84 -3.81 11.53
CA CYS A 43 -8.98 -4.38 12.55
C CYS A 43 -7.49 -4.05 12.28
N ASN A 44 -6.69 -3.88 13.34
CA ASN A 44 -5.24 -3.65 13.23
C ASN A 44 -4.54 -4.72 12.37
N GLN A 45 -4.98 -5.98 12.48
CA GLN A 45 -4.42 -7.08 11.70
C GLN A 45 -4.59 -6.86 10.19
N ALA A 46 -5.71 -6.27 9.73
CA ALA A 46 -5.92 -5.95 8.33
C ALA A 46 -4.92 -4.89 7.83
N VAL A 47 -4.61 -3.89 8.66
CA VAL A 47 -3.59 -2.88 8.36
C VAL A 47 -2.21 -3.53 8.29
N SER A 48 -1.84 -4.33 9.30
CA SER A 48 -0.55 -5.01 9.38
C SER A 48 -0.31 -5.95 8.19
N LYS A 49 -1.33 -6.76 7.82
CA LYS A 49 -1.28 -7.63 6.64
C LYS A 49 -1.15 -6.84 5.34
N THR A 50 -1.79 -5.68 5.24
CA THR A 50 -1.71 -4.83 4.05
C THR A 50 -0.33 -4.20 3.90
N ILE A 51 0.26 -3.67 4.98
CA ILE A 51 1.60 -3.07 5.00
C ILE A 51 2.68 -4.14 4.73
N SER A 52 2.50 -5.34 5.27
CA SER A 52 3.42 -6.47 5.06
C SER A 52 3.26 -7.12 3.69
N GLY A 53 2.35 -6.63 2.84
CA GLY A 53 2.14 -7.14 1.49
C GLY A 53 1.43 -8.49 1.40
N MET A 54 0.87 -8.99 2.50
CA MET A 54 0.12 -10.24 2.54
C MET A 54 -1.28 -10.09 1.95
N THR A 55 -1.88 -8.90 2.10
CA THR A 55 -3.20 -8.55 1.57
C THR A 55 -3.17 -7.20 0.86
N HIS A 56 -4.16 -6.98 -0.01
CA HIS A 56 -4.32 -5.72 -0.74
C HIS A 56 -5.69 -5.12 -0.41
N SER A 57 -5.81 -4.51 0.76
CA SER A 57 -7.02 -3.78 1.15
C SER A 57 -7.02 -2.39 0.50
N PRO A 58 -7.95 -2.08 -0.42
CA PRO A 58 -8.05 -0.75 -1.02
C PRO A 58 -8.33 0.34 0.01
N ARG A 59 -9.16 0.04 1.02
CA ARG A 59 -9.50 0.97 2.11
C ARG A 59 -8.27 1.37 2.93
N VAL A 60 -7.41 0.40 3.26
CA VAL A 60 -6.15 0.69 3.99
C VAL A 60 -5.19 1.49 3.11
N LEU A 61 -5.06 1.15 1.81
CA LEU A 61 -4.19 1.87 0.89
C LEU A 61 -4.64 3.31 0.65
N GLN A 62 -5.95 3.52 0.51
CA GLN A 62 -6.53 4.84 0.41
C GLN A 62 -6.28 5.66 1.67
N ALA A 63 -6.48 5.08 2.86
CA ALA A 63 -6.18 5.75 4.12
C ALA A 63 -4.69 6.12 4.24
N LEU A 64 -3.78 5.21 3.83
CA LEU A 64 -2.35 5.51 3.81
C LEU A 64 -2.02 6.69 2.88
N ARG A 65 -2.74 6.82 1.77
CA ARG A 65 -2.59 7.94 0.83
C ARG A 65 -3.13 9.25 1.38
N GLU A 66 -4.27 9.21 2.06
CA GLU A 66 -4.91 10.38 2.68
C GLU A 66 -4.08 10.96 3.81
N ILE A 67 -3.47 10.09 4.65
CA ILE A 67 -2.47 10.56 5.60
C ILE A 67 -1.12 10.81 4.93
N GLY A 68 -1.03 10.89 3.60
CA GLY A 68 0.12 11.42 2.87
C GLY A 68 1.36 10.51 2.81
N VAL A 69 1.19 9.19 2.97
CA VAL A 69 2.26 8.24 2.63
C VAL A 69 2.51 8.31 1.10
N PRO A 70 3.76 8.52 0.66
CA PRO A 70 4.08 8.59 -0.76
C PRO A 70 3.66 7.34 -1.55
N GLU A 71 3.08 7.54 -2.74
CA GLU A 71 2.56 6.45 -3.59
C GLU A 71 3.61 5.39 -3.94
N LYS A 72 4.87 5.82 -4.08
CA LYS A 72 6.04 4.96 -4.32
C LYS A 72 6.24 3.87 -3.26
N TYR A 73 5.70 4.05 -2.05
CA TYR A 73 5.76 3.05 -0.98
C TYR A 73 4.53 2.15 -0.94
N LEU A 74 3.39 2.62 -1.46
CA LEU A 74 2.11 1.91 -1.37
C LEU A 74 2.01 0.75 -2.36
N CYS A 75 2.76 0.79 -3.47
CA CYS A 75 2.79 -0.25 -4.50
C CYS A 75 1.39 -0.83 -4.75
N ASP A 76 0.46 0.03 -5.19
CA ASP A 76 -0.94 -0.29 -5.35
C ASP A 76 -1.17 -1.03 -6.68
N PRO A 77 -1.59 -2.32 -6.67
CA PRO A 77 -1.80 -3.06 -7.91
C PRO A 77 -2.91 -2.46 -8.80
N ALA A 78 -3.82 -1.64 -8.25
CA ALA A 78 -4.87 -0.98 -9.02
C ALA A 78 -4.38 0.29 -9.77
N LYS A 79 -3.21 0.81 -9.40
CA LYS A 79 -2.59 1.98 -10.06
C LYS A 79 -1.31 1.66 -10.84
N PHE A 80 -0.92 0.39 -10.86
CA PHE A 80 0.10 -0.14 -11.78
C PHE A 80 -0.48 -0.41 -13.18
N GLU A 81 -1.56 0.29 -13.56
CA GLU A 81 -2.00 0.41 -14.94
C GLU A 81 -1.16 1.54 -15.58
N GLU A 82 -0.34 1.14 -16.54
CA GLU A 82 0.25 1.95 -17.61
C GLU A 82 1.25 3.07 -17.24
N VAL A 83 2.53 2.71 -17.18
CA VAL A 83 3.46 3.35 -18.14
C VAL A 83 3.21 2.67 -19.48
N THR A 84 2.17 3.08 -20.21
CA THR A 84 2.27 3.06 -21.66
C THR A 84 3.28 4.15 -21.99
N GLU A 85 4.37 3.74 -22.63
CA GLU A 85 5.28 4.66 -23.32
C GLU A 85 4.45 5.71 -24.05
N GLY A 86 4.46 6.92 -23.49
CA GLY A 86 3.97 8.10 -24.16
C GLY A 86 4.76 8.26 -25.44
N LYS A 87 4.13 7.88 -26.54
CA LYS A 87 4.21 8.51 -27.86
C LYS A 87 4.93 9.87 -27.79
N VAL A 88 6.16 9.93 -28.29
CA VAL A 88 6.83 11.18 -28.66
C VAL A 88 7.25 11.09 -30.13
N ALA A 89 6.65 11.99 -30.91
CA ALA A 89 6.92 12.38 -32.30
C ALA A 89 6.94 11.28 -33.37
#